data_AF-A0A356KV95-F1
#
_entry.id   AF-A0A356KV95-F1
#
_cell.length_a   1.000
_cell.length_b   1.000
_cell.length_c   1.000
_cell.angle_alpha   90.00
_cell.angle_beta   90.00
_cell.angle_gamma   90.00
#
_symmetry.space_group_name_H-M   'P 1'
#
loop_
_entity.id
_entity.type
_entity.pdbx_description
1 polymer ?
#
loop_
_entity_poly.entity_id
_entity_poly.type
_entity_poly.pdbx_seq_one_letter_code
_entity_poly.pdbx_strand_id
1 'polypeptide(L)'
;KPLERRVAGAKLTTKGRVYKAPGGFRKLVTNGSFRHRFAVPYAGRYRLRARLKGDQAGPDPVRLGVIVDHERRALRALEGEEAQTLAWTLRLQRGRREVELAFLNDYYDADHEDPGERDRNLALAWLELEGPLDPPALPPAHRELLGGAERLRWERFPEILRSLASRAYRRPARKEELQRLQALVDRTREQGRSAEEALQLVLTALLVSPHFLFRSELDAGPLGPKARRVPCDDWQLAARLSYFLWSSLPDAELRELAAAGKLSGPGRDQLLRKQVARLLDDPRAEALVELFAGQWLQLRRLDEVTPDPKLFPGFDEGLRDSMRAETELFVTACLRENRRVSELLAADFSFVDERLAKHYGIQGVQGHRFRRVRLPRDRAGLLTHASVLTLTSNATRTSPVKRGKWVLTALLDDPPPPPPPPPPLP
;
A
#
# COMPACT_ATOMS: atom_id res chain seq x y z
N LYS A 1 -17.63 12.63 -8.48
CA LYS A 1 -18.92 13.09 -7.87
C LYS A 1 -18.82 12.91 -6.35
N PRO A 2 -19.50 13.71 -5.51
CA PRO A 2 -19.56 13.43 -4.07
C PRO A 2 -20.10 12.02 -3.84
N LEU A 3 -19.63 11.33 -2.80
CA LEU A 3 -20.21 10.05 -2.43
C LEU A 3 -21.61 10.32 -1.88
N GLU A 4 -22.61 9.75 -2.53
CA GLU A 4 -24.01 9.83 -2.11
C GLU A 4 -24.41 8.50 -1.48
N ARG A 5 -24.83 8.52 -0.22
CA ARG A 5 -25.33 7.32 0.47
C ARG A 5 -26.66 7.61 1.12
N ARG A 6 -27.73 7.12 0.49
CA ARG A 6 -29.10 7.15 1.00
C ARG A 6 -29.41 5.89 1.80
N VAL A 7 -30.04 6.07 2.96
CA VAL A 7 -30.49 5.01 3.84
C VAL A 7 -31.98 5.21 4.10
N ALA A 8 -32.79 4.23 3.69
CA ALA A 8 -34.22 4.23 3.97
C ALA A 8 -34.48 4.14 5.48
N GLY A 9 -35.57 4.76 5.98
CA GLY A 9 -35.94 4.78 7.39
C GLY A 9 -36.05 3.38 8.01
N ALA A 10 -36.51 2.40 7.22
CA ALA A 10 -36.55 0.98 7.60
C ALA A 10 -35.19 0.37 7.98
N LYS A 11 -34.08 0.94 7.49
CA LYS A 11 -32.71 0.48 7.75
C LYS A 11 -31.99 1.31 8.83
N LEU A 12 -32.66 2.27 9.44
CA LEU A 12 -32.12 3.10 10.51
C LEU A 12 -32.35 2.44 11.88
N THR A 13 -31.34 2.51 12.73
CA THR A 13 -31.47 2.16 14.14
C THR A 13 -32.28 3.25 14.84
N THR A 14 -33.19 2.88 15.74
CA THR A 14 -34.08 3.84 16.40
C THR A 14 -33.92 3.83 17.91
N LYS A 15 -34.17 4.97 18.55
CA LYS A 15 -34.37 5.11 20.00
C LYS A 15 -35.76 5.72 20.23
N GLY A 16 -36.54 5.18 21.17
CA GLY A 16 -37.94 5.60 21.39
C GLY A 16 -38.96 4.71 20.65
N ARG A 17 -40.25 5.00 20.84
CA ARG A 17 -41.36 4.24 20.24
C ARG A 17 -41.54 4.62 18.77
N VAL A 18 -41.46 3.63 17.86
CA VAL A 18 -41.53 3.85 16.41
C VAL A 18 -42.54 2.93 15.73
N TYR A 19 -43.40 3.52 14.89
CA TYR A 19 -44.40 2.82 14.08
C TYR A 19 -44.11 2.97 12.59
N LYS A 20 -44.63 2.04 11.78
CA LYS A 20 -44.62 2.17 10.31
C LYS A 20 -45.74 3.11 9.89
N ALA A 21 -45.49 3.96 8.92
CA ALA A 21 -46.49 4.84 8.32
C ALA A 21 -46.49 4.70 6.79
N PRO A 22 -47.60 5.06 6.10
CA PRO A 22 -47.69 5.02 4.64
C PRO A 22 -46.58 5.84 3.96
N GLY A 23 -46.22 5.48 2.72
CA GLY A 23 -45.21 6.20 1.94
C GLY A 23 -43.76 5.92 2.36
N GLY A 24 -43.50 4.79 3.05
CA GLY A 24 -42.14 4.39 3.46
C GLY A 24 -41.60 5.13 4.68
N PHE A 25 -42.47 5.86 5.39
CA PHE A 25 -42.12 6.60 6.60
C PHE A 25 -42.09 5.69 7.83
N ARG A 26 -41.20 6.03 8.77
CA ARG A 26 -41.25 5.54 10.15
C ARG A 26 -41.50 6.70 11.08
N LYS A 27 -42.48 6.57 11.97
CA LYS A 27 -42.99 7.62 12.84
C LYS A 27 -42.55 7.38 14.29
N LEU A 28 -41.82 8.33 14.87
CA LEU A 28 -41.57 8.46 16.30
C LEU A 28 -42.78 9.14 16.93
N VAL A 29 -43.32 8.51 17.99
CA VAL A 29 -44.46 9.04 18.76
C VAL A 29 -44.11 9.50 20.17
N THR A 30 -42.82 9.52 20.45
CA THR A 30 -42.25 10.01 21.71
C THR A 30 -40.86 10.55 21.39
N ASN A 31 -40.30 11.34 22.30
CA ASN A 31 -38.90 11.77 22.21
C ASN A 31 -37.98 10.58 21.91
N GLY A 32 -37.18 10.72 20.85
CA GLY A 32 -36.42 9.60 20.29
C GLY A 32 -35.62 9.99 19.07
N SER A 33 -35.05 9.03 18.35
CA SER A 33 -34.21 9.33 17.21
C SER A 33 -34.04 8.22 16.18
N PHE A 34 -33.64 8.62 14.98
CA PHE A 34 -33.16 7.76 13.90
C PHE A 34 -31.64 7.89 13.77
N ARG A 35 -30.92 6.77 13.72
CA ARG A 35 -29.46 6.71 13.74
C ARG A 35 -28.90 5.86 12.61
N HIS A 36 -27.78 6.30 12.05
CA HIS A 36 -26.97 5.50 11.14
C HIS A 36 -25.49 5.84 11.25
N ARG A 37 -24.64 4.84 11.03
CA ARG A 37 -23.18 5.02 10.94
C ARG A 37 -22.76 5.14 9.49
N PHE A 38 -22.45 6.36 9.06
CA PHE A 38 -21.93 6.62 7.72
C PHE A 38 -20.42 6.41 7.67
N ALA A 39 -19.93 5.86 6.56
CA ALA A 39 -18.50 5.84 6.27
C ALA A 39 -18.11 7.18 5.67
N VAL A 40 -17.19 7.88 6.33
CA VAL A 40 -16.65 9.19 5.94
C VAL A 40 -15.20 8.98 5.49
N PRO A 41 -14.93 8.82 4.19
CA PRO A 41 -13.59 8.45 3.70
C PRO A 41 -12.58 9.59 3.83
N TYR A 42 -13.05 10.83 3.79
CA TYR A 42 -12.23 12.04 3.90
C TYR A 42 -12.85 13.02 4.89
N ALA A 43 -12.03 13.70 5.68
CA ALA A 43 -12.52 14.82 6.47
C ALA A 43 -12.96 15.97 5.55
N GLY A 44 -14.05 16.65 5.89
CA GLY A 44 -14.58 17.72 5.05
C GLY A 44 -16.01 18.13 5.42
N ARG A 45 -16.61 18.99 4.61
CA ARG A 45 -18.02 19.37 4.63
C ARG A 45 -18.85 18.34 3.88
N TYR A 46 -19.96 17.94 4.48
CA TYR A 46 -20.94 17.01 3.94
C TYR A 46 -22.32 17.63 4.01
N ARG A 47 -23.19 17.29 3.07
CA ARG A 47 -24.61 17.64 3.09
C ARG A 47 -25.40 16.44 3.62
N LEU A 48 -26.00 16.59 4.79
CA LEU A 48 -26.99 15.65 5.30
C LEU A 48 -28.37 16.08 4.79
N ARG A 49 -29.10 15.19 4.13
CA ARG A 49 -30.48 15.41 3.69
C ARG A 49 -31.41 14.41 4.38
N ALA A 50 -32.60 14.84 4.76
CA ALA A 50 -33.63 13.96 5.30
C ALA A 50 -35.00 14.30 4.72
N ARG A 51 -35.78 13.29 4.34
CA ARG A 51 -37.19 13.44 3.96
C ARG A 51 -38.06 13.15 5.16
N LEU A 52 -38.78 14.17 5.61
CA LEU A 52 -39.48 14.24 6.89
C LEU A 52 -40.90 14.73 6.71
N LYS A 53 -41.77 14.34 7.64
CA LYS A 53 -43.06 14.99 7.91
C LYS A 53 -43.35 14.89 9.40
N GLY A 54 -44.22 15.73 9.93
CA GLY A 54 -44.57 15.70 11.34
C GLY A 54 -46.04 16.00 11.53
N ASP A 55 -46.65 15.30 12.48
CA ASP A 55 -48.00 15.66 12.94
C ASP A 55 -47.80 16.82 13.92
N GLN A 56 -48.53 17.92 13.73
CA GLN A 56 -48.41 19.09 14.58
C GLN A 56 -49.44 19.01 15.71
N ALA A 57 -49.03 19.41 16.90
CA ALA A 57 -49.89 19.43 18.08
C ALA A 57 -49.30 20.42 19.10
N GLY A 58 -50.15 21.08 19.87
CA GLY A 58 -49.74 22.08 20.85
C GLY A 58 -49.11 23.35 20.24
N PRO A 59 -48.56 24.25 21.06
CA PRO A 59 -48.17 25.61 20.64
C PRO A 59 -46.86 25.69 19.82
N ASP A 60 -46.10 24.59 19.76
CA ASP A 60 -44.79 24.54 19.12
C ASP A 60 -44.80 23.59 17.92
N PRO A 61 -44.10 23.93 16.82
CA PRO A 61 -43.89 22.98 15.73
C PRO A 61 -42.98 21.83 16.16
N VAL A 62 -42.99 20.73 15.41
CA VAL A 62 -42.03 19.62 15.58
C VAL A 62 -40.59 20.14 15.53
N ARG A 63 -39.84 19.95 16.62
CA ARG A 63 -38.42 20.32 16.75
C ARG A 63 -37.56 19.08 16.64
N LEU A 64 -36.53 19.20 15.81
CA LEU A 64 -35.59 18.13 15.56
C LEU A 64 -34.14 18.60 15.66
N GLY A 65 -33.28 17.68 16.09
CA GLY A 65 -31.85 17.90 16.24
C GLY A 65 -31.04 16.99 15.34
N VAL A 66 -29.96 17.51 14.77
CA VAL A 66 -28.92 16.70 14.14
C VAL A 66 -27.78 16.53 15.14
N ILE A 67 -27.47 15.29 15.48
CA ILE A 67 -26.41 14.93 16.41
C ILE A 67 -25.37 14.10 15.65
N VAL A 68 -24.09 14.40 15.83
CA VAL A 68 -22.98 13.67 15.21
C VAL A 68 -22.01 13.26 16.30
N ASP A 69 -21.76 11.95 16.44
CA ASP A 69 -20.89 11.38 17.47
C ASP A 69 -21.21 11.94 18.87
N HIS A 70 -22.50 11.95 19.24
CA HIS A 70 -23.05 12.46 20.51
C HIS A 70 -23.02 13.98 20.71
N GLU A 71 -22.47 14.75 19.77
CA GLU A 71 -22.50 16.21 19.81
C GLU A 71 -23.62 16.77 18.93
N ARG A 72 -24.51 17.59 19.50
CA ARG A 72 -25.57 18.26 18.74
C ARG A 72 -24.96 19.31 17.81
N ARG A 73 -25.19 19.16 16.52
CA ARG A 73 -24.67 20.03 15.45
C ARG A 73 -25.68 21.04 14.95
N ALA A 74 -26.98 20.72 14.97
CA ALA A 74 -28.02 21.61 14.51
C ALA A 74 -29.35 21.36 15.23
N LEU A 75 -30.20 22.39 15.23
CA LEU A 75 -31.59 22.35 15.62
C LEU A 75 -32.43 22.95 14.49
N ARG A 76 -33.62 22.41 14.27
CA ARG A 76 -34.55 22.92 13.26
C ARG A 76 -35.99 22.65 13.66
N ALA A 77 -36.89 23.56 13.32
CA ALA A 77 -38.32 23.33 13.37
C ALA A 77 -38.79 22.77 12.02
N LEU A 78 -39.78 21.88 12.05
CA LEU A 78 -40.45 21.33 10.90
C LEU A 78 -41.85 21.98 10.84
N GLU A 79 -41.99 22.95 9.94
CA GLU A 79 -43.24 23.70 9.75
C GLU A 79 -44.19 22.95 8.83
N GLY A 80 -45.47 22.88 9.21
CA GLY A 80 -46.52 22.18 8.46
C GLY A 80 -46.43 20.65 8.56
N GLU A 81 -47.47 20.00 8.02
CA GLU A 81 -47.61 18.53 8.08
C GLU A 81 -47.14 17.83 6.81
N GLU A 82 -46.98 18.59 5.73
CA GLU A 82 -46.56 18.05 4.45
C GLU A 82 -45.14 17.52 4.46
N ALA A 83 -44.91 16.49 3.65
CA ALA A 83 -43.58 15.92 3.55
C ALA A 83 -42.62 16.90 2.89
N GLN A 84 -41.49 17.16 3.55
CA GLN A 84 -40.45 18.09 3.12
C GLN A 84 -39.05 17.49 3.24
N THR A 85 -38.13 17.99 2.42
CA THR A 85 -36.73 17.56 2.44
C THR A 85 -35.88 18.65 3.06
N LEU A 86 -35.32 18.37 4.24
CA LEU A 86 -34.41 19.29 4.92
C LEU A 86 -32.97 18.92 4.63
N ALA A 87 -32.09 19.92 4.61
CA ALA A 87 -30.66 19.75 4.39
C ALA A 87 -29.84 20.51 5.44
N TRP A 88 -28.72 19.93 5.86
CA TRP A 88 -27.73 20.51 6.76
C TRP A 88 -26.33 20.33 6.20
N THR A 89 -25.47 21.32 6.40
CA THR A 89 -24.03 21.20 6.09
C THR A 89 -23.29 20.86 7.38
N LEU A 90 -22.60 19.72 7.40
CA LEU A 90 -21.88 19.19 8.56
C LEU A 90 -20.40 19.10 8.24
N ARG A 91 -19.52 19.43 9.18
CA ARG A 91 -18.09 19.14 9.07
C ARG A 91 -17.80 17.81 9.77
N LEU A 92 -17.39 16.81 9.01
CA LEU A 92 -17.14 15.45 9.49
C LEU A 92 -15.66 15.11 9.39
N GLN A 93 -15.15 14.37 10.38
CA GLN A 93 -13.80 13.81 10.37
C GLN A 93 -13.81 12.42 9.70
N ARG A 94 -12.68 12.00 9.12
CA ARG A 94 -12.53 10.66 8.52
C ARG A 94 -12.89 9.56 9.53
N GLY A 95 -13.54 8.50 9.09
CA GLY A 95 -13.92 7.34 9.90
C GLY A 95 -15.39 6.95 9.76
N ARG A 96 -15.85 6.04 10.61
CA ARG A 96 -17.30 5.77 10.75
C ARG A 96 -17.88 6.80 11.71
N ARG A 97 -18.83 7.60 11.23
CA ARG A 97 -19.48 8.68 12.00
C ARG A 97 -20.93 8.35 12.24
N GLU A 98 -21.37 8.39 13.48
CA GLU A 98 -22.76 8.19 13.84
C GLU A 98 -23.51 9.49 13.65
N VAL A 99 -24.50 9.48 12.76
CA VAL A 99 -25.39 10.60 12.51
C VAL A 99 -26.77 10.23 13.01
N GLU A 100 -27.31 11.10 13.86
CA GLU A 100 -28.58 10.94 14.53
C GLU A 100 -29.49 12.13 14.21
N LEU A 101 -30.74 11.81 13.87
CA LEU A 101 -31.83 12.77 13.76
C LEU A 101 -32.81 12.53 14.91
N ALA A 102 -32.83 13.44 15.87
CA ALA A 102 -33.61 13.33 17.10
C ALA A 102 -34.90 14.16 17.04
N PHE A 103 -36.01 13.60 17.51
CA PHE A 103 -37.25 14.31 17.85
C PHE A 103 -37.15 14.79 19.31
N LEU A 104 -37.33 16.09 19.54
CA LEU A 104 -36.89 16.74 20.77
C LEU A 104 -38.01 17.32 21.65
N ASN A 105 -39.22 17.45 21.13
CA ASN A 105 -40.33 18.08 21.82
C ASN A 105 -41.60 17.25 21.65
N ASP A 106 -41.62 16.08 22.26
CA ASP A 106 -42.86 15.31 22.44
C ASP A 106 -43.98 16.17 23.06
N TYR A 107 -45.22 15.95 22.62
CA TYR A 107 -46.41 16.60 23.16
C TYR A 107 -47.60 15.69 22.98
N TYR A 108 -48.37 15.50 24.05
CA TYR A 108 -49.56 14.68 24.05
C TYR A 108 -50.65 15.32 24.92
N ASP A 109 -51.84 15.50 24.36
CA ASP A 109 -53.04 15.98 25.02
C ASP A 109 -54.21 15.07 24.62
N ALA A 110 -54.64 14.21 25.55
CA ALA A 110 -55.70 13.25 25.27
C ALA A 110 -57.09 13.90 25.13
N ASP A 111 -57.27 15.08 25.73
CA ASP A 111 -58.56 15.75 25.89
C ASP A 111 -58.80 16.82 24.82
N HIS A 112 -57.85 17.04 23.91
CA HIS A 112 -58.00 17.98 22.80
C HIS A 112 -59.19 17.60 21.90
N GLU A 113 -59.99 18.60 21.52
CA GLU A 113 -61.22 18.41 20.73
C GLU A 113 -60.93 17.81 19.35
N ASP A 114 -59.87 18.28 18.69
CA ASP A 114 -59.39 17.72 17.43
C ASP A 114 -58.42 16.54 17.67
N PRO A 115 -58.75 15.29 17.24
CA PRO A 115 -57.86 14.14 17.33
C PRO A 115 -56.52 14.30 16.59
N GLY A 116 -56.46 15.11 15.54
CA GLY A 116 -55.24 15.39 14.76
C GLY A 116 -54.22 16.21 15.53
N GLU A 117 -54.68 17.03 16.48
CA GLU A 117 -53.84 17.93 17.29
C GLU A 117 -53.51 17.35 18.68
N ARG A 118 -53.85 16.08 18.94
CA ARG A 118 -53.59 15.42 20.23
C ARG A 118 -52.15 15.02 20.45
N ASP A 119 -51.39 14.74 19.40
CA ASP A 119 -50.10 14.07 19.52
C ASP A 119 -49.09 14.58 18.50
N ARG A 120 -47.93 15.04 18.99
CA ARG A 120 -46.86 15.57 18.14
C ARG A 120 -45.91 14.45 17.76
N ASN A 121 -45.79 14.20 16.46
CA ASN A 121 -45.03 13.07 15.95
C ASN A 121 -44.00 13.47 14.90
N LEU A 122 -42.87 12.76 14.82
CA LEU A 122 -41.88 12.93 13.75
C LEU A 122 -41.79 11.68 12.88
N ALA A 123 -42.04 11.80 11.58
CA ALA A 123 -41.88 10.72 10.63
C ALA A 123 -40.72 10.96 9.65
N LEU A 124 -39.89 9.94 9.43
CA LEU A 124 -38.76 9.98 8.51
C LEU A 124 -38.84 8.85 7.47
N ALA A 125 -38.69 9.22 6.19
CA ALA A 125 -38.65 8.27 5.07
C ALA A 125 -37.23 7.82 4.73
N TRP A 126 -36.26 8.74 4.71
CA TRP A 126 -34.86 8.42 4.46
C TRP A 126 -33.93 9.49 5.01
N LEU A 127 -32.68 9.07 5.22
CA LEU A 127 -31.54 9.91 5.57
C LEU A 127 -30.44 9.71 4.53
N GLU A 128 -29.82 10.78 4.08
CA GLU A 128 -28.80 10.72 3.02
C GLU A 128 -27.63 11.63 3.35
N LEU A 129 -26.42 11.11 3.16
CA LEU A 129 -25.20 11.88 3.30
C LEU A 129 -24.51 12.02 1.94
N GLU A 130 -24.26 13.25 1.52
CA GLU A 130 -23.57 13.62 0.29
C GLU A 130 -22.25 14.32 0.64
N GLY A 131 -21.11 13.82 0.17
CA GLY A 131 -19.83 14.53 0.34
C GLY A 131 -18.58 13.67 0.16
N PRO A 132 -17.38 14.22 0.44
CA PRO A 132 -17.17 15.61 0.87
C PRO A 132 -17.51 16.59 -0.27
N LEU A 133 -18.11 17.73 0.07
CA LEU A 133 -18.40 18.85 -0.85
C LEU A 133 -17.13 19.65 -1.19
N ASP A 134 -16.12 19.51 -0.35
CA ASP A 134 -14.77 20.08 -0.42
C ASP A 134 -13.73 18.96 -0.30
N PRO A 135 -13.62 18.06 -1.30
CA PRO A 135 -12.66 16.98 -1.26
C PRO A 135 -11.24 17.53 -1.07
N PRO A 136 -10.39 16.87 -0.25
CA PRO A 136 -9.01 17.28 -0.10
C PRO A 136 -8.28 17.23 -1.45
N ALA A 137 -7.24 18.05 -1.58
CA ALA A 137 -6.32 17.97 -2.70
C ALA A 137 -5.80 16.53 -2.89
N LEU A 138 -5.73 16.09 -4.15
CA LEU A 138 -5.15 14.79 -4.47
C LEU A 138 -3.72 14.71 -3.91
N PRO A 139 -3.33 13.60 -3.23
CA PRO A 139 -1.96 13.40 -2.77
C PRO A 139 -0.95 13.50 -3.92
N PRO A 140 0.33 13.84 -3.65
CA PRO A 140 1.37 13.95 -4.68
C PRO A 140 1.43 12.73 -5.60
N ALA A 141 1.36 11.51 -5.05
CA ALA A 141 1.35 10.27 -5.82
C ALA A 141 0.17 10.17 -6.80
N HIS A 142 -1.02 10.66 -6.42
CA HIS A 142 -2.18 10.69 -7.32
C HIS A 142 -1.98 11.71 -8.44
N ARG A 143 -1.46 12.90 -8.11
CA ARG A 143 -1.13 13.90 -9.14
C ARG A 143 -0.10 13.35 -10.11
N GLU A 144 0.91 12.64 -9.62
CA GLU A 144 1.93 12.00 -10.44
C GLU A 144 1.32 10.93 -11.38
N LEU A 145 0.42 10.09 -10.87
CA LEU A 145 -0.35 9.13 -11.69
C LEU A 145 -1.19 9.82 -12.75
N LEU A 146 -1.74 11.00 -12.44
CA LEU A 146 -2.56 11.81 -13.35
C LEU A 146 -1.73 12.76 -14.24
N GLY A 147 -0.40 12.62 -14.27
CA GLY A 147 0.46 13.49 -15.08
C GLY A 147 0.42 14.96 -14.65
N GLY A 148 0.37 15.21 -13.34
CA GLY A 148 0.33 16.53 -12.71
C GLY A 148 -1.07 17.13 -12.56
N ALA A 149 -2.14 16.47 -13.04
CA ALA A 149 -3.48 17.02 -12.97
C ALA A 149 -4.05 17.00 -11.54
N GLU A 150 -4.74 18.08 -11.16
CA GLU A 150 -5.39 18.18 -9.85
C GLU A 150 -6.69 17.38 -9.74
N ARG A 151 -7.28 17.02 -10.88
CA ARG A 151 -8.53 16.27 -10.97
C ARG A 151 -8.50 15.35 -12.19
N LEU A 152 -9.11 14.18 -12.04
CA LEU A 152 -9.33 13.27 -13.16
C LEU A 152 -10.48 13.80 -14.03
N ARG A 153 -10.24 13.89 -15.34
CA ARG A 153 -11.22 14.32 -16.34
C ARG A 153 -11.10 13.44 -17.59
N TRP A 154 -12.22 13.21 -18.28
CA TRP A 154 -12.27 12.33 -19.45
C TRP A 154 -11.32 12.78 -20.57
N GLU A 155 -11.18 14.09 -20.75
CA GLU A 155 -10.37 14.69 -21.82
C GLU A 155 -8.86 14.46 -21.62
N ARG A 156 -8.45 14.11 -20.40
CA ARG A 156 -7.05 13.91 -20.01
C ARG A 156 -6.57 12.47 -20.10
N PHE A 157 -7.47 11.53 -20.43
CA PHE A 157 -7.09 10.13 -20.54
C PHE A 157 -5.96 9.88 -21.54
N PRO A 158 -5.92 10.49 -22.74
CA PRO A 158 -4.81 10.27 -23.66
C PRO A 158 -3.42 10.52 -23.05
N GLU A 159 -3.24 11.60 -22.29
CA GLU A 159 -1.96 11.89 -21.62
C GLU A 159 -1.71 10.96 -20.42
N ILE A 160 -2.76 10.68 -19.64
CA ILE A 160 -2.68 9.76 -18.49
C ILE A 160 -2.28 8.35 -18.95
N LEU A 161 -2.94 7.82 -19.99
CA LEU A 161 -2.65 6.53 -20.58
C LEU A 161 -1.20 6.45 -21.09
N ARG A 162 -0.74 7.48 -21.79
CA ARG A 162 0.65 7.56 -22.28
C ARG A 162 1.65 7.52 -21.13
N SER A 163 1.43 8.32 -20.09
CA SER A 163 2.30 8.37 -18.91
C SER A 163 2.32 7.03 -18.16
N LEU A 164 1.15 6.49 -17.81
CA LEU A 164 1.02 5.26 -17.05
C LEU A 164 1.57 4.06 -17.82
N ALA A 165 1.18 3.88 -19.07
CA ALA A 165 1.65 2.76 -19.88
C ALA A 165 3.16 2.83 -20.10
N SER A 166 3.70 4.02 -20.39
CA SER A 166 5.15 4.13 -20.63
C SER A 166 5.98 3.85 -19.38
N ARG A 167 5.48 4.23 -18.20
CA ARG A 167 6.10 3.90 -16.92
C ARG A 167 5.98 2.41 -16.60
N ALA A 168 4.78 1.85 -16.73
CA ALA A 168 4.51 0.44 -16.44
C ALA A 168 5.34 -0.49 -17.34
N TYR A 169 5.47 -0.15 -18.62
CA TYR A 169 6.20 -0.94 -19.60
C TYR A 169 7.67 -0.56 -19.70
N ARG A 170 8.12 0.46 -18.97
CA ARG A 170 9.52 0.93 -18.87
C ARG A 170 10.11 1.40 -20.21
N ARG A 171 9.26 1.76 -21.16
CA ARG A 171 9.58 2.29 -22.49
C ARG A 171 8.41 3.12 -23.00
N PRO A 172 8.58 3.97 -24.02
CA PRO A 172 7.47 4.60 -24.70
C PRO A 172 6.42 3.55 -25.10
N ALA A 173 5.18 3.77 -24.66
CA ALA A 173 4.06 2.91 -25.04
C ALA A 173 3.80 3.02 -26.55
N ARG A 174 3.61 1.88 -27.21
CA ARG A 174 3.31 1.79 -28.65
C ARG A 174 1.89 2.30 -28.91
N LYS A 175 1.64 2.80 -30.12
CA LYS A 175 0.34 3.39 -30.50
C LYS A 175 -0.81 2.39 -30.29
N GLU A 176 -0.59 1.14 -30.64
CA GLU A 176 -1.56 0.05 -30.55
C GLU A 176 -1.87 -0.30 -29.08
N GLU A 177 -0.87 -0.19 -28.20
CA GLU A 177 -1.05 -0.39 -26.76
C GLU A 177 -1.94 0.71 -26.17
N LEU A 178 -1.70 1.96 -26.55
CA LEU A 178 -2.51 3.10 -26.11
C LEU A 178 -3.94 3.02 -26.65
N GLN A 179 -4.13 2.61 -27.90
CA GLN A 179 -5.46 2.41 -28.50
C GLN A 179 -6.27 1.35 -27.75
N ARG A 180 -5.65 0.22 -27.38
CA ARG A 180 -6.34 -0.83 -26.58
C ARG A 180 -6.78 -0.32 -25.21
N LEU A 181 -5.93 0.48 -24.55
CA LEU A 181 -6.29 1.08 -23.26
C LEU A 181 -7.38 2.13 -23.41
N GLN A 182 -7.34 2.96 -24.46
CA GLN A 182 -8.37 3.95 -24.75
C GLN A 182 -9.73 3.28 -24.99
N ALA A 183 -9.77 2.15 -25.71
CA ALA A 183 -11.00 1.38 -25.90
C ALA A 183 -11.59 0.80 -24.59
N LEU A 184 -10.81 0.64 -23.52
CA LEU A 184 -11.35 0.31 -22.19
C LEU A 184 -12.02 1.52 -21.54
N VAL A 185 -11.40 2.71 -21.69
CA VAL A 185 -11.95 3.98 -21.19
C VAL A 185 -13.27 4.29 -21.89
N ASP A 186 -13.31 4.20 -23.21
CA ASP A 186 -14.48 4.53 -24.01
C ASP A 186 -15.67 3.61 -23.68
N ARG A 187 -15.45 2.29 -23.60
CA ARG A 187 -16.48 1.32 -23.16
C ARG A 187 -16.99 1.60 -21.74
N THR A 188 -16.09 1.98 -20.83
CA THR A 188 -16.49 2.33 -19.45
C THR A 188 -17.37 3.57 -19.44
N ARG A 189 -17.04 4.57 -20.26
CA ARG A 189 -17.83 5.79 -20.44
C ARG A 189 -19.20 5.51 -21.05
N GLU A 190 -19.28 4.69 -22.09
CA GLU A 190 -20.53 4.27 -22.75
C GLU A 190 -21.47 3.53 -21.79
N GLN A 191 -20.93 2.76 -20.85
CA GLN A 191 -21.68 2.09 -19.78
C GLN A 191 -22.18 3.03 -18.67
N GLY A 192 -21.94 4.35 -18.80
CA GLY A 192 -22.34 5.35 -17.81
C GLY A 192 -21.54 5.32 -16.50
N ARG A 193 -20.41 4.60 -16.48
CA ARG A 193 -19.52 4.50 -15.31
C ARG A 193 -18.64 5.75 -15.17
N SER A 194 -18.05 5.92 -13.99
CA SER A 194 -17.22 7.07 -13.65
C SER A 194 -15.82 7.03 -14.29
N ALA A 195 -15.15 8.19 -14.34
CA ALA A 195 -13.77 8.28 -14.81
C ALA A 195 -12.82 7.50 -13.88
N GLU A 196 -13.11 7.52 -12.59
CA GLU A 196 -12.36 6.77 -11.58
C GLU A 196 -12.42 5.26 -11.83
N GLU A 197 -13.61 4.73 -12.16
CA GLU A 197 -13.79 3.33 -12.57
C GLU A 197 -13.02 3.00 -13.86
N ALA A 198 -13.01 3.92 -14.83
CA ALA A 198 -12.22 3.76 -16.06
C ALA A 198 -10.71 3.69 -15.76
N LEU A 199 -10.22 4.58 -14.89
CA LEU A 199 -8.81 4.58 -14.47
C LEU A 199 -8.46 3.28 -13.72
N GLN A 200 -9.34 2.79 -12.84
CA GLN A 200 -9.16 1.51 -12.15
C GLN A 200 -9.05 0.34 -13.14
N LEU A 201 -9.91 0.30 -14.15
CA LEU A 201 -9.87 -0.73 -15.18
C LEU A 201 -8.57 -0.66 -16.00
N VAL A 202 -8.13 0.54 -16.38
CA VAL A 202 -6.86 0.77 -17.07
C VAL A 202 -5.68 0.30 -16.22
N LEU A 203 -5.63 0.68 -14.95
CA LEU A 203 -4.55 0.27 -14.04
C LEU A 203 -4.54 -1.25 -13.88
N THR A 204 -5.71 -1.89 -13.76
CA THR A 204 -5.83 -3.34 -13.71
C THR A 204 -5.25 -3.97 -14.98
N ALA A 205 -5.65 -3.50 -16.16
CA ALA A 205 -5.16 -3.99 -17.44
C ALA A 205 -3.63 -3.84 -17.59
N LEU A 206 -3.07 -2.71 -17.12
CA LEU A 206 -1.63 -2.48 -17.10
C LEU A 206 -0.91 -3.46 -16.18
N LEU A 207 -1.40 -3.66 -14.94
CA LEU A 207 -0.74 -4.47 -13.91
C LEU A 207 -0.81 -5.99 -14.19
N VAL A 208 -1.78 -6.45 -14.98
CA VAL A 208 -1.86 -7.87 -15.40
C VAL A 208 -1.24 -8.12 -16.78
N SER A 209 -0.73 -7.08 -17.44
CA SER A 209 -0.12 -7.18 -18.76
C SER A 209 1.21 -7.95 -18.70
N PRO A 210 1.50 -8.85 -19.65
CA PRO A 210 2.83 -9.46 -19.78
C PRO A 210 3.95 -8.42 -19.90
N HIS A 211 3.68 -7.26 -20.50
CA HIS A 211 4.63 -6.15 -20.60
C HIS A 211 4.93 -5.45 -19.27
N PHE A 212 4.09 -5.67 -18.24
CA PHE A 212 4.32 -5.23 -16.86
C PHE A 212 4.95 -6.34 -16.02
N LEU A 213 4.37 -7.55 -16.05
CA LEU A 213 4.78 -8.69 -15.25
C LEU A 213 6.17 -9.20 -15.62
N PHE A 214 6.52 -9.17 -16.90
CA PHE A 214 7.81 -9.62 -17.40
C PHE A 214 8.64 -8.45 -17.90
N ARG A 215 9.96 -8.56 -17.72
CA ARG A 215 10.96 -7.74 -18.42
C ARG A 215 11.35 -8.49 -19.69
N SER A 216 10.46 -8.47 -20.68
CA SER A 216 10.63 -9.22 -21.91
C SER A 216 11.46 -8.46 -22.94
N GLU A 217 12.47 -9.14 -23.51
CA GLU A 217 13.12 -8.76 -24.76
C GLU A 217 12.19 -9.16 -25.92
N LEU A 218 11.11 -8.40 -26.07
CA LEU A 218 9.97 -8.74 -26.94
C LEU A 218 10.33 -8.90 -28.43
N ASP A 219 11.49 -8.41 -28.84
CA ASP A 219 11.94 -8.43 -30.22
C ASP A 219 13.01 -9.51 -30.49
N ALA A 220 13.20 -10.46 -29.56
CA ALA A 220 13.93 -11.68 -29.85
C ALA A 220 13.13 -12.50 -30.88
N GLY A 221 13.70 -12.72 -32.06
CA GLY A 221 13.11 -13.55 -33.12
C GLY A 221 12.80 -14.99 -32.66
N PRO A 222 12.51 -15.93 -33.59
CA PRO A 222 12.02 -17.26 -33.23
C PRO A 222 12.86 -17.94 -32.14
N LEU A 223 12.19 -18.37 -31.07
CA LEU A 223 12.78 -19.10 -29.95
C LEU A 223 13.24 -20.49 -30.42
N GLY A 224 14.48 -20.87 -30.08
CA GLY A 224 15.04 -22.20 -30.39
C GLY A 224 16.56 -22.28 -30.18
N PRO A 225 17.18 -23.46 -30.32
CA PRO A 225 18.62 -23.65 -30.12
C PRO A 225 19.51 -22.81 -31.06
N LYS A 226 18.91 -22.33 -32.16
CA LYS A 226 19.54 -21.45 -33.16
C LYS A 226 19.10 -19.98 -33.02
N ALA A 227 18.37 -19.62 -31.97
CA ALA A 227 17.95 -18.24 -31.74
C ALA A 227 19.19 -17.34 -31.62
N ARG A 228 19.26 -16.32 -32.48
CA ARG A 228 20.34 -15.33 -32.40
C ARG A 228 20.20 -14.55 -31.10
N ARG A 229 21.31 -14.35 -30.38
CA ARG A 229 21.37 -13.36 -29.29
C ARG A 229 21.04 -12.00 -29.88
N VAL A 230 19.92 -11.41 -29.48
CA VAL A 230 19.52 -10.06 -29.92
C VAL A 230 20.08 -9.06 -28.90
N PRO A 231 20.80 -8.01 -29.35
CA PRO A 231 21.28 -6.98 -28.44
C PRO A 231 20.09 -6.25 -27.81
N CYS A 232 20.20 -5.92 -26.52
CA CYS A 232 19.20 -5.09 -25.88
C CYS A 232 19.17 -3.69 -26.49
N ASP A 233 17.97 -3.17 -26.73
CA ASP A 233 17.79 -1.75 -27.02
C ASP A 233 18.09 -0.88 -25.78
N ASP A 234 18.19 0.42 -25.98
CA ASP A 234 18.52 1.36 -24.90
C ASP A 234 17.50 1.39 -23.76
N TRP A 235 16.20 1.20 -24.05
CA TRP A 235 15.16 1.16 -23.02
C TRP A 235 15.25 -0.11 -22.19
N GLN A 236 15.50 -1.25 -22.85
CA GLN A 236 15.78 -2.52 -22.22
C GLN A 236 17.05 -2.45 -21.37
N LEU A 237 18.10 -1.78 -21.84
CA LEU A 237 19.34 -1.60 -21.10
C LEU A 237 19.14 -0.71 -19.87
N ALA A 238 18.41 0.40 -19.98
CA ALA A 238 18.02 1.24 -18.85
C ALA A 238 17.19 0.47 -17.81
N ALA A 239 16.22 -0.31 -18.26
CA ALA A 239 15.42 -1.16 -17.39
C ALA A 239 16.27 -2.24 -16.71
N ARG A 240 17.20 -2.88 -17.42
CA ARG A 240 18.10 -3.88 -16.85
C ARG A 240 19.02 -3.28 -15.79
N LEU A 241 19.63 -2.12 -16.04
CA LEU A 241 20.50 -1.43 -15.08
C LEU A 241 19.74 -1.06 -13.80
N SER A 242 18.58 -0.40 -13.95
CA SER A 242 17.76 0.04 -12.81
C SER A 242 17.23 -1.13 -12.00
N TYR A 243 16.73 -2.19 -12.61
CA TYR A 243 16.26 -3.35 -11.86
C TYR A 243 17.37 -4.20 -11.27
N PHE A 244 18.55 -4.23 -11.91
CA PHE A 244 19.71 -4.93 -11.35
C PHE A 244 20.19 -4.25 -10.07
N LEU A 245 20.32 -2.91 -10.08
CA LEU A 245 20.90 -2.17 -8.95
C LEU A 245 19.87 -1.68 -7.92
N TRP A 246 18.66 -1.31 -8.36
CA TRP A 246 17.63 -0.72 -7.48
C TRP A 246 16.38 -1.59 -7.30
N SER A 247 16.23 -2.66 -8.08
CA SER A 247 14.98 -3.43 -8.17
C SER A 247 13.74 -2.55 -8.37
N SER A 248 13.92 -1.45 -9.10
CA SER A 248 12.90 -0.43 -9.32
C SER A 248 13.02 0.14 -10.74
N LEU A 249 12.08 1.02 -11.09
CA LEU A 249 11.99 1.63 -12.42
C LEU A 249 13.22 2.50 -12.74
N PRO A 250 13.60 2.61 -14.03
CA PRO A 250 14.62 3.57 -14.45
C PRO A 250 14.14 5.00 -14.14
N ASP A 251 15.05 5.81 -13.61
CA ASP A 251 14.79 7.21 -13.28
C ASP A 251 14.69 8.09 -14.54
N ALA A 252 14.53 9.41 -14.35
CA ALA A 252 14.46 10.33 -15.47
C ALA A 252 15.74 10.32 -16.32
N GLU A 253 16.91 10.35 -15.69
CA GLU A 253 18.21 10.37 -16.39
C GLU A 253 18.41 9.12 -17.27
N LEU A 254 18.17 7.92 -16.74
CA LEU A 254 18.28 6.70 -17.55
C LEU A 254 17.28 6.67 -18.71
N ARG A 255 16.05 7.17 -18.50
CA ARG A 255 15.03 7.24 -19.56
C ARG A 255 15.39 8.25 -20.64
N GLU A 256 15.98 9.38 -20.28
CA GLU A 256 16.46 10.39 -21.23
C GLU A 256 17.65 9.89 -22.05
N LEU A 257 18.62 9.23 -21.40
CA LEU A 257 19.74 8.58 -22.08
C LEU A 257 19.25 7.49 -23.04
N ALA A 258 18.22 6.73 -22.64
CA ALA A 258 17.62 5.72 -23.49
C ALA A 258 16.89 6.31 -24.69
N ALA A 259 16.11 7.38 -24.47
CA ALA A 259 15.44 8.11 -25.55
C ALA A 259 16.44 8.69 -26.56
N ALA A 260 17.64 9.09 -26.10
CA ALA A 260 18.69 9.63 -26.93
C ALA A 260 19.58 8.56 -27.60
N GLY A 261 19.34 7.26 -27.38
CA GLY A 261 20.16 6.17 -27.95
C GLY A 261 21.62 6.15 -27.45
N LYS A 262 21.88 6.72 -26.26
CA LYS A 262 23.25 6.90 -25.75
C LYS A 262 23.79 5.70 -24.97
N LEU A 263 22.93 4.81 -24.48
CA LEU A 263 23.33 3.66 -23.66
C LEU A 263 23.92 2.53 -24.51
N SER A 264 23.55 2.45 -25.79
CA SER A 264 24.10 1.50 -26.76
C SER A 264 25.10 2.12 -27.75
N GLY A 265 25.21 3.46 -27.78
CA GLY A 265 26.03 4.21 -28.75
C GLY A 265 27.54 4.29 -28.46
N PRO A 266 28.29 5.07 -29.27
CA PRO A 266 29.72 5.29 -29.07
C PRO A 266 30.03 5.88 -27.69
N GLY A 267 31.09 5.40 -27.05
CA GLY A 267 31.46 5.84 -25.69
C GLY A 267 30.58 5.27 -24.57
N ARG A 268 29.69 4.30 -24.87
CA ARG A 268 28.81 3.65 -23.89
C ARG A 268 29.53 3.17 -22.63
N ASP A 269 30.75 2.65 -22.74
CA ASP A 269 31.43 2.04 -21.58
C ASP A 269 31.72 3.06 -20.48
N GLN A 270 32.17 4.26 -20.85
CA GLN A 270 32.42 5.33 -19.88
C GLN A 270 31.10 5.85 -19.31
N LEU A 271 30.07 6.01 -20.14
CA LEU A 271 28.73 6.41 -19.71
C LEU A 271 28.12 5.40 -18.74
N LEU A 272 28.18 4.11 -19.05
CA LEU A 272 27.66 3.03 -18.23
C LEU A 272 28.40 2.96 -16.89
N ARG A 273 29.73 3.09 -16.86
CA ARG A 273 30.49 3.17 -15.61
C ARG A 273 30.03 4.35 -14.74
N LYS A 274 29.82 5.53 -15.35
CA LYS A 274 29.30 6.71 -14.65
C LYS A 274 27.90 6.46 -14.09
N GLN A 275 27.01 5.87 -14.88
CA GLN A 275 25.65 5.55 -14.42
C GLN A 275 25.67 4.50 -13.31
N VAL A 276 26.45 3.42 -13.43
CA VAL A 276 26.57 2.41 -12.38
C VAL A 276 27.06 3.03 -11.07
N ALA A 277 28.11 3.85 -11.10
CA ALA A 277 28.59 4.54 -9.90
C ALA A 277 27.51 5.44 -9.27
N ARG A 278 26.78 6.21 -10.08
CA ARG A 278 25.67 7.05 -9.63
C ARG A 278 24.53 6.22 -9.02
N LEU A 279 24.16 5.12 -9.66
CA LEU A 279 23.08 4.25 -9.19
C LEU A 279 23.48 3.58 -7.86
N LEU A 280 24.74 3.17 -7.69
CA LEU A 280 25.24 2.58 -6.44
C LEU A 280 25.31 3.57 -5.26
N ASP A 281 25.46 4.86 -5.54
CA ASP A 281 25.47 5.94 -4.53
C ASP A 281 24.05 6.31 -4.05
N ASP A 282 23.01 5.97 -4.82
CA ASP A 282 21.61 6.22 -4.46
C ASP A 282 21.15 5.25 -3.33
N PRO A 283 20.34 5.70 -2.36
CA PRO A 283 19.78 4.85 -1.31
C PRO A 283 19.05 3.61 -1.83
N ARG A 284 18.42 3.68 -3.00
CA ARG A 284 17.74 2.51 -3.62
C ARG A 284 18.67 1.35 -3.93
N ALA A 285 19.99 1.56 -3.99
CA ALA A 285 20.96 0.48 -4.17
C ALA A 285 21.02 -0.49 -2.98
N GLU A 286 20.44 -0.15 -1.83
CA GLU A 286 20.28 -1.09 -0.72
C GLU A 286 19.50 -2.35 -1.14
N ALA A 287 18.55 -2.20 -2.08
CA ALA A 287 17.81 -3.32 -2.66
C ALA A 287 18.72 -4.35 -3.35
N LEU A 288 19.85 -3.93 -3.95
CA LEU A 288 20.82 -4.86 -4.52
C LEU A 288 21.33 -5.80 -3.42
N VAL A 289 21.70 -5.26 -2.27
CA VAL A 289 22.28 -6.06 -1.18
C VAL A 289 21.23 -6.95 -0.53
N GLU A 290 20.06 -6.40 -0.20
CA GLU A 290 18.94 -7.18 0.37
C GLU A 290 18.57 -8.37 -0.51
N LEU A 291 18.53 -8.17 -1.83
CA LEU A 291 18.11 -9.21 -2.76
C LEU A 291 19.24 -10.15 -3.15
N PHE A 292 20.40 -9.61 -3.55
CA PHE A 292 21.54 -10.40 -3.99
C PHE A 292 22.20 -11.10 -2.80
N ALA A 293 22.64 -10.37 -1.77
CA ALA A 293 23.32 -10.99 -0.63
C ALA A 293 22.35 -11.85 0.18
N GLY A 294 21.08 -11.44 0.30
CA GLY A 294 20.05 -12.24 0.94
C GLY A 294 19.82 -13.61 0.27
N GLN A 295 19.92 -13.68 -1.07
CA GLN A 295 19.84 -14.94 -1.81
C GLN A 295 21.18 -15.70 -1.82
N TRP A 296 22.28 -15.02 -2.17
CA TRP A 296 23.63 -15.58 -2.28
C TRP A 296 24.07 -16.24 -0.97
N LEU A 297 23.97 -15.51 0.15
CA LEU A 297 24.34 -16.00 1.48
C LEU A 297 23.21 -16.80 2.15
N GLN A 298 22.07 -16.95 1.47
CA GLN A 298 20.87 -17.65 1.94
C GLN A 298 20.27 -17.08 3.22
N LEU A 299 20.46 -15.78 3.49
CA LEU A 299 19.98 -15.13 4.71
C LEU A 299 18.46 -15.28 4.89
N ARG A 300 17.69 -15.35 3.81
CA ARG A 300 16.22 -15.55 3.88
C ARG A 300 15.81 -16.83 4.60
N ARG A 301 16.67 -17.85 4.60
CA ARG A 301 16.42 -19.11 5.31
C ARG A 301 16.62 -19.00 6.81
N LEU A 302 17.14 -17.86 7.29
CA LEU A 302 17.36 -17.67 8.72
C LEU A 302 16.03 -17.79 9.47
N ASP A 303 14.90 -17.39 8.89
CA ASP A 303 13.57 -17.50 9.49
C ASP A 303 13.09 -18.95 9.63
N GLU A 304 13.66 -19.88 8.87
CA GLU A 304 13.36 -21.31 8.95
C GLU A 304 14.15 -22.00 10.07
N VAL A 305 15.19 -21.35 10.62
CA VAL A 305 16.04 -21.92 11.65
C VAL A 305 15.42 -21.69 13.02
N THR A 306 15.20 -22.76 13.77
CA THR A 306 14.60 -22.75 15.10
C THR A 306 15.56 -23.36 16.13
N PRO A 307 16.51 -22.59 16.69
CA PRO A 307 17.32 -23.03 17.81
C PRO A 307 16.44 -23.47 18.99
N ASP A 308 16.84 -24.53 19.70
CA ASP A 308 16.10 -25.01 20.86
C ASP A 308 16.10 -23.93 21.96
N PRO A 309 14.93 -23.40 22.37
CA PRO A 309 14.85 -22.30 23.32
C PRO A 309 15.31 -22.68 24.73
N LYS A 310 15.33 -23.98 25.08
CA LYS A 310 15.88 -24.45 26.37
C LYS A 310 17.40 -24.41 26.38
N LEU A 311 18.02 -24.74 25.25
CA LEU A 311 19.49 -24.74 25.09
C LEU A 311 20.03 -23.34 24.78
N PHE A 312 19.25 -22.52 24.05
CA PHE A 312 19.66 -21.20 23.57
C PHE A 312 18.62 -20.13 23.94
N PRO A 313 18.39 -19.86 25.24
CA PRO A 313 17.34 -18.95 25.70
C PRO A 313 17.56 -17.48 25.30
N GLY A 314 18.79 -17.11 24.92
CA GLY A 314 19.11 -15.77 24.44
C GLY A 314 18.82 -15.54 22.94
N PHE A 315 18.37 -16.58 22.22
CA PHE A 315 17.98 -16.45 20.82
C PHE A 315 16.49 -16.10 20.72
N ASP A 316 16.19 -14.92 20.18
CA ASP A 316 14.84 -14.43 19.89
C ASP A 316 14.76 -13.85 18.46
N GLU A 317 13.54 -13.53 18.01
CA GLU A 317 13.33 -12.92 16.68
C GLU A 317 14.04 -11.58 16.54
N GLY A 318 14.15 -10.81 17.63
CA GLY A 318 14.87 -9.55 17.61
C GLY A 318 16.38 -9.72 17.36
N LEU A 319 16.99 -10.77 17.89
CA LEU A 319 18.39 -11.12 17.64
C LEU A 319 18.55 -11.62 16.21
N ARG A 320 17.60 -12.42 15.71
CA ARG A 320 17.57 -12.88 14.33
C ARG A 320 17.60 -11.71 13.34
N ASP A 321 16.75 -10.71 13.57
CA ASP A 321 16.72 -9.48 12.79
C ASP A 321 18.07 -8.74 12.86
N SER A 322 18.65 -8.64 14.06
CA SER A 322 19.94 -7.96 14.22
C SER A 322 21.08 -8.68 13.48
N MET A 323 21.10 -10.02 13.50
CA MET A 323 22.07 -10.84 12.77
C MET A 323 21.97 -10.67 11.24
N ARG A 324 20.73 -10.59 10.73
CA ARG A 324 20.47 -10.37 9.31
C ARG A 324 20.98 -8.99 8.89
N ALA A 325 20.57 -7.95 9.62
CA ALA A 325 20.94 -6.57 9.35
C ALA A 325 22.47 -6.34 9.45
N GLU A 326 23.17 -7.00 10.37
CA GLU A 326 24.65 -6.99 10.40
C GLU A 326 25.24 -7.34 9.04
N THR A 327 24.77 -8.44 8.47
CA THR A 327 25.35 -9.01 7.25
C THR A 327 25.02 -8.16 6.04
N GLU A 328 23.79 -7.66 5.96
CA GLU A 328 23.36 -6.75 4.89
C GLU A 328 24.11 -5.42 4.95
N LEU A 329 24.27 -4.81 6.13
CA LEU A 329 25.02 -3.57 6.30
C LEU A 329 26.52 -3.75 6.00
N PHE A 330 27.11 -4.86 6.43
CA PHE A 330 28.50 -5.19 6.13
C PHE A 330 28.74 -5.31 4.62
N VAL A 331 27.91 -6.09 3.91
CA VAL A 331 28.03 -6.22 2.45
C VAL A 331 27.78 -4.89 1.75
N THR A 332 26.82 -4.09 2.25
CA THR A 332 26.55 -2.73 1.75
C THR A 332 27.77 -1.83 1.88
N ALA A 333 28.43 -1.84 3.05
CA ALA A 333 29.65 -1.05 3.26
C ALA A 333 30.79 -1.52 2.36
N CYS A 334 30.99 -2.84 2.21
CA CYS A 334 31.98 -3.38 1.29
C CYS A 334 31.75 -2.93 -0.16
N LEU A 335 30.50 -2.92 -0.61
CA LEU A 335 30.13 -2.48 -1.95
C LEU A 335 30.31 -0.96 -2.12
N ARG A 336 29.72 -0.15 -1.23
CA ARG A 336 29.75 1.31 -1.31
C ARG A 336 31.17 1.89 -1.15
N GLU A 337 31.98 1.31 -0.28
CA GLU A 337 33.36 1.73 -0.05
C GLU A 337 34.35 1.11 -1.06
N ASN A 338 33.87 0.34 -2.05
CA ASN A 338 34.68 -0.37 -3.03
C ASN A 338 35.82 -1.17 -2.37
N ARG A 339 35.49 -1.92 -1.31
CA ARG A 339 36.44 -2.73 -0.56
C ARG A 339 36.91 -3.90 -1.42
N ARG A 340 38.11 -4.41 -1.12
CA ARG A 340 38.61 -5.62 -1.76
C ARG A 340 37.68 -6.78 -1.42
N VAL A 341 37.42 -7.67 -2.39
CA VAL A 341 36.55 -8.85 -2.18
C VAL A 341 37.07 -9.73 -1.02
N SER A 342 38.38 -9.78 -0.81
CA SER A 342 38.99 -10.52 0.32
C SER A 342 38.55 -9.99 1.70
N GLU A 343 38.12 -8.73 1.80
CA GLU A 343 37.59 -8.16 3.04
C GLU A 343 36.29 -8.86 3.47
N LEU A 344 35.53 -9.43 2.53
CA LEU A 344 34.36 -10.23 2.89
C LEU A 344 34.71 -11.42 3.80
N LEU A 345 35.96 -11.87 3.80
CA LEU A 345 36.45 -12.96 4.64
C LEU A 345 37.33 -12.49 5.79
N ALA A 346 38.06 -11.38 5.60
CA ALA A 346 39.13 -10.97 6.50
C ALA A 346 38.90 -9.64 7.23
N ALA A 347 37.80 -8.92 6.96
CA ALA A 347 37.55 -7.63 7.59
C ALA A 347 37.46 -7.75 9.12
N ASP A 348 38.13 -6.82 9.81
CA ASP A 348 38.13 -6.70 11.28
C ASP A 348 37.04 -5.73 11.78
N PHE A 349 36.01 -5.46 10.97
CA PHE A 349 34.90 -4.59 11.32
C PHE A 349 33.57 -5.20 10.91
N SER A 350 32.50 -4.79 11.60
CA SER A 350 31.12 -5.13 11.25
C SER A 350 30.16 -4.03 11.75
N PHE A 351 28.86 -4.25 11.63
CA PHE A 351 27.81 -3.35 12.10
C PHE A 351 26.97 -4.04 13.17
N VAL A 352 26.85 -3.41 14.34
CA VAL A 352 26.06 -3.98 15.45
C VAL A 352 25.13 -2.93 16.04
N ASP A 353 23.93 -3.36 16.43
CA ASP A 353 23.07 -2.66 17.37
C ASP A 353 23.37 -3.13 18.81
N GLU A 354 22.67 -2.60 19.82
CA GLU A 354 22.92 -2.99 21.22
C GLU A 354 22.70 -4.49 21.47
N ARG A 355 21.69 -5.08 20.82
CA ARG A 355 21.35 -6.49 21.01
C ARG A 355 22.47 -7.40 20.50
N LEU A 356 22.92 -7.17 19.27
CA LEU A 356 24.00 -7.95 18.68
C LEU A 356 25.34 -7.67 19.35
N ALA A 357 25.58 -6.43 19.79
CA ALA A 357 26.77 -6.09 20.57
C ALA A 357 26.86 -6.89 21.87
N LYS A 358 25.75 -7.03 22.62
CA LYS A 358 25.68 -7.90 23.80
C LYS A 358 25.94 -9.36 23.45
N HIS A 359 25.38 -9.85 22.35
CA HIS A 359 25.61 -11.21 21.87
C HIS A 359 27.09 -11.47 21.54
N TYR A 360 27.81 -10.46 21.04
CA TYR A 360 29.24 -10.54 20.72
C TYR A 360 30.18 -10.14 21.87
N GLY A 361 29.66 -9.70 23.01
CA GLY A 361 30.49 -9.16 24.09
C GLY A 361 31.16 -7.82 23.78
N ILE A 362 30.61 -7.05 22.83
CA ILE A 362 31.11 -5.73 22.44
C ILE A 362 30.47 -4.68 23.36
N GLN A 363 31.31 -3.89 24.04
CA GLN A 363 30.86 -2.84 24.95
C GLN A 363 30.66 -1.49 24.23
N GLY A 364 29.90 -0.58 24.84
CA GLY A 364 29.77 0.81 24.39
C GLY A 364 28.73 1.07 23.29
N VAL A 365 27.91 0.08 22.92
CA VAL A 365 26.83 0.22 21.93
C VAL A 365 25.48 0.24 22.64
N GLN A 366 24.67 1.28 22.38
CA GLN A 366 23.35 1.46 23.00
C GLN A 366 22.26 1.79 21.98
N GLY A 367 21.05 1.27 22.18
CA GLY A 367 19.89 1.46 21.31
C GLY A 367 19.91 0.62 20.03
N HIS A 368 18.86 0.81 19.22
CA HIS A 368 18.55 0.00 18.03
C HIS A 368 19.31 0.42 16.76
N ARG A 369 20.06 1.54 16.81
CA ARG A 369 20.80 2.00 15.64
C ARG A 369 22.09 1.19 15.49
N PHE A 370 22.27 0.61 14.30
CA PHE A 370 23.51 -0.05 13.92
C PHE A 370 24.67 0.94 13.85
N ARG A 371 25.83 0.52 14.37
CA ARG A 371 27.08 1.28 14.33
C ARG A 371 28.19 0.40 13.79
N ARG A 372 29.06 0.99 12.98
CA ARG A 372 30.31 0.32 12.58
C ARG A 372 31.20 0.17 13.82
N VAL A 373 31.66 -1.05 14.07
CA VAL A 373 32.54 -1.37 15.20
C VAL A 373 33.71 -2.20 14.70
N ARG A 374 34.83 -2.14 15.44
CA ARG A 374 35.90 -3.10 15.28
C ARG A 374 35.50 -4.42 15.94
N LEU A 375 35.66 -5.53 15.23
CA LEU A 375 35.39 -6.86 15.73
C LEU A 375 36.48 -7.31 16.73
N PRO A 376 36.13 -8.14 17.72
CA PRO A 376 37.10 -8.85 18.55
C PRO A 376 38.05 -9.74 17.73
N ARG A 377 39.22 -10.09 18.29
CA ARG A 377 40.31 -10.79 17.55
C ARG A 377 39.94 -12.17 17.00
N ASP A 378 38.93 -12.82 17.56
CA ASP A 378 38.41 -14.13 17.15
C ASP A 378 37.33 -14.06 16.06
N ARG A 379 37.01 -12.84 15.58
CA ARG A 379 35.97 -12.59 14.58
C ARG A 379 36.53 -11.82 13.39
N ALA A 380 36.23 -12.29 12.19
CA ALA A 380 36.58 -11.63 10.94
C ALA A 380 35.62 -12.05 9.82
N GLY A 381 35.15 -11.06 9.04
CA GLY A 381 34.33 -11.27 7.85
C GLY A 381 33.07 -12.15 8.03
N LEU A 382 32.47 -12.50 6.89
CA LEU A 382 31.19 -13.21 6.79
C LEU A 382 31.16 -14.55 7.51
N LEU A 383 32.28 -15.28 7.53
CA LEU A 383 32.34 -16.62 8.14
C LEU A 383 32.09 -16.60 9.66
N THR A 384 32.24 -15.44 10.28
CA THR A 384 32.05 -15.26 11.73
C THR A 384 30.76 -14.52 12.07
N HIS A 385 29.98 -14.07 11.08
CA HIS A 385 28.68 -13.45 11.34
C HIS A 385 27.70 -14.45 11.95
N ALA A 386 26.95 -14.01 12.96
CA ALA A 386 26.01 -14.88 13.66
C ALA A 386 24.88 -15.38 12.76
N SER A 387 24.49 -14.62 11.73
CA SER A 387 23.55 -15.09 10.70
C SER A 387 24.05 -16.36 10.00
N VAL A 388 25.29 -16.35 9.51
CA VAL A 388 25.94 -17.46 8.80
C VAL A 388 26.19 -18.63 9.75
N LEU A 389 26.65 -18.35 10.98
CA LEU A 389 26.87 -19.38 11.99
C LEU A 389 25.56 -20.08 12.40
N THR A 390 24.46 -19.33 12.49
CA THR A 390 23.13 -19.87 12.81
C THR A 390 22.56 -20.69 11.64
N LEU A 391 22.60 -20.15 10.41
CA LEU A 391 22.18 -20.84 9.18
C LEU A 391 22.88 -22.18 8.97
N THR A 392 24.14 -22.27 9.40
CA THR A 392 24.98 -23.46 9.22
C THR A 392 25.00 -24.38 10.43
N SER A 393 24.04 -24.23 11.36
CA SER A 393 23.92 -25.06 12.57
C SER A 393 22.70 -26.00 12.53
N ASN A 394 22.56 -26.83 13.57
CA ASN A 394 21.34 -27.55 13.89
C ASN A 394 20.62 -26.85 15.05
N ALA A 395 19.34 -27.18 15.26
CA ALA A 395 18.55 -26.60 16.35
C ALA A 395 19.20 -26.74 17.73
N THR A 396 19.94 -27.84 17.97
CA THR A 396 20.51 -28.16 19.28
C THR A 396 22.03 -28.01 19.37
N ARG A 397 22.74 -27.82 18.25
CA ARG A 397 24.22 -27.79 18.21
C ARG A 397 24.79 -27.18 16.94
N THR A 398 26.05 -26.77 17.01
CA THR A 398 26.82 -26.36 15.82
C THR A 398 27.06 -27.55 14.87
N SER A 399 27.37 -27.26 13.60
CA SER A 399 27.60 -28.29 12.59
C SER A 399 28.69 -27.92 11.59
N PRO A 400 29.93 -28.42 11.77
CA PRO A 400 31.02 -28.21 10.82
C PRO A 400 30.69 -28.71 9.39
N VAL A 401 29.94 -29.81 9.27
CA VAL A 401 29.53 -30.38 7.97
C VAL A 401 28.65 -29.42 7.18
N LYS A 402 27.55 -28.92 7.78
CA LYS A 402 26.70 -27.88 7.17
C LYS A 402 27.47 -26.62 6.83
N ARG A 403 28.41 -26.20 7.69
CA ARG A 403 29.26 -25.02 7.44
C ARG A 403 30.18 -25.22 6.24
N GLY A 404 30.85 -26.37 6.15
CA GLY A 404 31.69 -26.72 5.00
C GLY A 404 30.87 -26.79 3.70
N LYS A 405 29.70 -27.43 3.73
CA LYS A 405 28.76 -27.43 2.60
C LYS A 405 28.38 -26.02 2.16
N TRP A 406 28.06 -25.13 3.11
CA TRP A 406 27.71 -23.75 2.79
C TRP A 406 28.89 -23.00 2.17
N VAL A 407 30.13 -23.17 2.65
CA VAL A 407 31.32 -22.56 2.02
C VAL A 407 31.49 -23.05 0.59
N LEU A 408 31.43 -24.35 0.38
CA LEU A 408 31.55 -24.98 -0.94
C LEU A 408 30.47 -24.48 -1.92
N THR A 409 29.21 -24.41 -1.45
CA THR A 409 28.08 -24.00 -2.29
C THR A 409 28.02 -22.49 -2.52
N ALA A 410 28.13 -21.68 -1.46
CA ALA A 410 27.90 -20.23 -1.54
C ALA A 410 29.15 -19.46 -1.96
N LEU A 411 30.35 -19.88 -1.55
CA LEU A 411 31.57 -19.10 -1.80
C LEU A 411 32.42 -19.64 -2.94
N LEU A 412 32.44 -20.96 -3.15
CA LEU A 412 33.32 -21.62 -4.12
C LEU A 412 32.62 -22.10 -5.39
N ASP A 413 31.28 -22.09 -5.42
CA ASP A 413 30.46 -22.62 -6.53
C ASP A 413 30.78 -24.09 -6.87
N ASP A 414 31.13 -24.89 -5.84
CA ASP A 414 31.49 -26.31 -5.96
C ASP A 414 30.70 -27.14 -4.91
N PRO A 415 29.37 -27.25 -5.05
CA PRO A 415 28.55 -27.93 -4.06
C PRO A 415 28.88 -29.43 -3.98
N PRO A 416 28.83 -30.05 -2.79
CA PRO A 416 29.04 -31.49 -2.65
C PRO A 416 27.98 -32.28 -3.44
N PRO A 417 28.31 -33.50 -3.94
CA PRO A 417 27.40 -34.30 -4.75
C PRO A 417 26.09 -34.60 -3.99
N PRO A 418 24.96 -34.75 -4.72
CA PRO A 418 23.71 -35.15 -4.09
C PRO A 418 23.86 -36.52 -3.41
N PRO A 419 23.10 -36.79 -2.34
CA PRO A 419 23.10 -38.12 -1.74
C PRO A 419 22.66 -39.16 -2.79
N PRO A 420 23.17 -40.41 -2.68
CA PRO A 420 22.74 -41.47 -3.58
C PRO A 420 21.22 -41.69 -3.48
N PRO A 421 20.55 -42.10 -4.57
CA PRO A 421 19.12 -42.39 -4.52
C PRO A 421 18.84 -43.47 -3.45
N PRO A 422 17.70 -43.39 -2.74
CA PRO A 422 17.33 -44.44 -1.80
C PRO A 422 17.20 -45.77 -2.56
N PRO A 423 17.55 -46.91 -1.93
CA PRO A 423 17.31 -48.21 -2.53
C PRO A 423 15.81 -48.37 -2.84
N PRO A 424 15.43 -49.15 -3.88
CA PRO A 424 14.03 -49.42 -4.17
C PRO A 424 13.32 -49.94 -2.92
N LEU A 425 12.16 -49.38 -2.60
CA LEU A 425 11.32 -49.86 -1.50
C LEU A 425 10.83 -51.28 -1.85
N PRO A 426 10.79 -52.21 -0.86
CA PRO A 426 10.38 -53.59 -1.07
C PRO A 426 8.91 -53.73 -1.49
#